data_AF-V9IGQ2-F1
#
_entry.id   AF-V9IGQ2-F1
#
_cell.length_a   1.000
_cell.length_b   1.000
_cell.length_c   1.000
_cell.angle_alpha   90.00
_cell.angle_beta   90.00
_cell.angle_gamma   90.00
#
_symmetry.space_group_name_H-M   'P 1'
#
loop_
_entity.id
_entity.type
_entity.pdbx_description
1 polymer ?
#
loop_
_entity_poly.entity_id
_entity_poly.type
_entity_poly.pdbx_seq_one_letter_code
_entity_poly.pdbx_strand_id
1 'polypeptide(L)'
;MNIFSLMISLLLFFQLSECTLSPPKDRNNKKNKGKIEFKKGPVEQDVFSRILVIKNPKTHDIIRESGFYFFNTTRRRFTGEVLGYITPWNNNGFEVSKIFHGKFTMISPVWLTFPEGNASTFKLSTHDVQKNG
;
A
#
# COMPACT_ATOMS: atom_id res chain seq x y z
N MET A 1 66.83 -15.31 10.28
CA MET A 1 65.46 -14.82 10.59
C MET A 1 65.05 -15.44 11.91
N ASN A 2 64.95 -14.65 12.98
CA ASN A 2 64.82 -15.19 14.34
C ASN A 2 63.47 -15.91 14.50
N ILE A 3 63.50 -17.18 14.88
CA ILE A 3 62.29 -18.02 15.00
C ILE A 3 61.27 -17.42 15.98
N PHE A 4 61.78 -16.71 17.00
CA PHE A 4 60.99 -15.93 17.94
C PHE A 4 60.22 -14.79 17.27
N SER A 5 60.83 -14.08 16.33
CA SER A 5 60.16 -12.99 15.59
C SER A 5 59.04 -13.53 14.70
N LEU A 6 59.23 -14.73 14.14
CA LEU A 6 58.23 -15.42 13.32
C LEU A 6 57.04 -15.89 14.17
N MET A 7 57.31 -16.44 15.36
CA MET A 7 56.27 -16.83 16.32
C MET A 7 55.45 -15.64 16.80
N ILE A 8 56.08 -14.51 17.12
CA ILE A 8 55.37 -13.29 17.53
C ILE A 8 54.51 -12.75 16.39
N SER A 9 55.03 -12.71 15.16
CA SER A 9 54.25 -12.25 14.00
C SER A 9 53.04 -13.15 13.76
N LEU A 10 53.19 -14.48 13.88
CA LEU A 10 52.09 -15.42 13.70
C LEU A 10 51.01 -15.24 14.78
N LEU A 11 51.42 -15.03 16.04
CA LEU A 11 50.51 -14.73 17.14
C LEU A 11 49.71 -13.45 16.90
N LEU A 12 50.36 -12.39 16.40
CA LEU A 12 49.68 -11.13 16.06
C LEU A 12 48.65 -11.30 14.93
N PHE A 13 48.95 -12.11 13.91
CA PHE A 13 47.99 -12.41 12.84
C PHE A 13 46.76 -13.19 13.35
N PHE A 14 46.96 -14.14 14.29
CA PHE A 14 45.84 -14.83 14.91
C PHE A 14 44.94 -13.88 15.72
N GLN A 15 45.53 -12.96 16.50
CA GLN A 15 44.77 -11.97 17.28
C GLN A 15 44.02 -10.97 16.39
N LEU A 16 44.58 -10.59 15.24
CA LEU A 16 43.91 -9.70 14.29
C LEU A 16 42.74 -10.36 13.55
N SER A 17 42.72 -11.70 13.46
CA SER A 17 41.61 -12.43 12.81
C SER A 17 40.29 -12.33 13.58
N GLU A 18 40.36 -12.14 14.91
CA GLU A 18 39.18 -11.95 15.77
C GLU A 18 38.73 -10.47 15.87
N CYS A 19 39.45 -9.53 15.24
CA CYS A 19 39.10 -8.10 15.21
C CYS A 19 38.06 -7.72 14.15
N THR A 20 37.55 -8.68 13.37
CA THR A 20 36.44 -8.39 12.46
C THR A 20 35.13 -8.50 13.23
N LEU A 21 34.32 -7.44 13.20
CA LEU A 21 33.00 -7.38 13.83
C LEU A 21 32.13 -8.55 13.34
N SER A 22 32.15 -9.67 14.07
CA SER A 22 31.17 -10.73 13.83
C SER A 22 29.78 -10.15 14.12
N PRO A 23 28.79 -10.35 13.23
CA PRO A 23 27.45 -9.86 13.50
C PRO A 23 26.96 -10.47 14.82
N PRO A 24 26.31 -9.69 15.69
CA PRO A 24 26.00 -10.12 17.05
C PRO A 24 25.21 -11.42 17.00
N LYS A 25 25.82 -12.46 17.55
CA LYS A 25 25.31 -13.83 17.57
C LYS A 25 24.31 -14.03 18.71
N ASP A 26 23.42 -13.05 18.93
CA ASP A 26 22.21 -13.27 19.70
C ASP A 26 21.21 -12.13 19.54
N ARG A 27 20.23 -12.35 18.66
CA ARG A 27 18.81 -12.35 19.05
C ARG A 27 18.00 -12.83 17.86
N ASN A 28 17.79 -14.14 17.81
CA ASN A 28 16.57 -14.75 17.26
C ASN A 28 15.31 -14.39 18.08
N ASN A 29 15.27 -13.17 18.61
CA ASN A 29 14.06 -12.44 18.95
C ASN A 29 13.92 -11.30 17.94
N LYS A 30 13.90 -11.63 16.63
CA LYS A 30 12.81 -11.05 15.84
C LYS A 30 11.57 -11.54 16.59
N LYS A 31 11.07 -10.72 17.52
CA LYS A 31 9.65 -10.75 17.85
C LYS A 31 9.02 -10.87 16.47
N ASN A 32 8.37 -11.99 16.20
CA ASN A 32 7.38 -12.04 15.16
C ASN A 32 6.47 -10.88 15.53
N LYS A 33 6.73 -9.67 15.01
CA LYS A 33 5.75 -8.61 14.91
C LYS A 33 4.72 -9.32 14.08
N GLY A 34 3.74 -9.92 14.77
CA GLY A 34 2.88 -10.95 14.24
C GLY A 34 2.46 -10.47 12.87
N LYS A 35 2.71 -11.30 11.85
CA LYS A 35 2.38 -10.99 10.46
C LYS A 35 1.00 -10.36 10.50
N ILE A 36 0.91 -9.04 10.28
CA ILE A 36 -0.36 -8.33 10.45
C ILE A 36 -1.20 -8.87 9.30
N GLU A 37 -2.12 -9.78 9.63
CA GLU A 37 -3.01 -10.35 8.64
C GLU A 37 -3.91 -9.23 8.15
N PHE A 38 -3.64 -8.77 6.92
CA PHE A 38 -4.50 -7.83 6.22
C PHE A 38 -5.78 -8.53 5.82
N LYS A 39 -6.71 -8.64 6.77
CA LYS A 39 -8.06 -9.10 6.50
C LYS A 39 -8.79 -8.01 5.71
N LYS A 40 -9.45 -8.42 4.63
CA LYS A 40 -10.26 -7.54 3.79
C LYS A 40 -11.64 -8.16 3.65
N GLY A 41 -12.67 -7.34 3.60
CA GLY A 41 -13.99 -7.81 3.25
C GLY A 41 -15.16 -7.06 3.88
N PRO A 42 -16.38 -7.49 3.52
CA PRO A 42 -17.59 -6.94 4.09
C PRO A 42 -17.72 -7.32 5.57
N VAL A 43 -18.23 -6.40 6.37
CA VAL A 43 -18.63 -6.60 7.78
C VAL A 43 -20.07 -6.15 7.99
N GLU A 44 -20.70 -6.69 9.02
CA GLU A 44 -22.12 -6.42 9.34
C GLU A 44 -22.37 -5.03 9.92
N GLN A 45 -21.34 -4.33 10.40
CA GLN A 45 -21.49 -3.04 11.06
C GLN A 45 -20.66 -1.97 10.35
N ASP A 46 -21.26 -0.79 10.15
CA ASP A 46 -20.54 0.35 9.57
C ASP A 46 -19.58 0.99 10.57
N VAL A 47 -18.69 1.85 10.06
CA VAL A 47 -17.65 2.51 10.88
C VAL A 47 -18.20 3.41 11.99
N PHE A 48 -19.46 3.85 11.89
CA PHE A 48 -20.11 4.66 12.91
C PHE A 48 -20.67 3.80 14.03
N SER A 49 -21.36 2.70 13.69
CA SER A 49 -21.82 1.70 14.67
C SER A 49 -20.66 1.11 15.47
N ARG A 50 -19.49 1.00 14.83
CA ARG A 50 -18.25 0.50 15.44
C ARG A 50 -17.41 1.57 16.15
N ILE A 51 -17.86 2.83 16.15
CA ILE A 51 -17.19 3.95 16.84
C ILE A 51 -15.72 4.13 16.36
N LEU A 52 -15.50 4.01 15.05
CA LEU A 52 -14.16 4.18 14.46
C LEU A 52 -13.88 5.60 13.95
N VAL A 53 -14.92 6.43 13.82
CA VAL A 53 -14.80 7.83 13.37
C VAL A 53 -14.41 8.69 14.58
N ILE A 54 -13.12 8.73 14.88
CA ILE A 54 -12.54 9.44 16.04
C ILE A 54 -11.46 10.43 15.61
N LYS A 55 -11.22 11.46 16.43
CA LYS A 55 -10.25 12.54 16.11
C LYS A 55 -8.79 12.07 16.06
N ASN A 56 -8.40 11.17 16.96
CA ASN A 56 -7.01 10.72 17.14
C ASN A 56 -6.90 9.19 17.05
N PRO A 57 -7.01 8.60 15.86
CA PRO A 57 -6.89 7.15 15.68
C PRO A 57 -5.46 6.66 15.89
N LYS A 58 -5.30 5.44 16.43
CA LYS A 58 -3.97 4.81 16.55
C LYS A 58 -3.60 4.14 15.23
N THR A 59 -2.33 4.20 14.84
CA THR A 59 -1.84 3.62 13.58
C THR A 59 -2.18 2.14 13.43
N HIS A 60 -2.08 1.36 14.50
CA HIS A 60 -2.41 -0.07 14.46
C HIS A 60 -3.89 -0.34 14.22
N ASP A 61 -4.78 0.54 14.70
CA ASP A 61 -6.21 0.44 14.43
C ASP A 61 -6.49 0.73 12.95
N ILE A 62 -5.83 1.75 12.38
CA ILE A 62 -5.98 2.05 10.94
C ILE A 62 -5.57 0.84 10.09
N ILE A 63 -4.39 0.26 10.36
CA ILE A 63 -3.89 -0.89 9.61
C ILE A 63 -4.81 -2.10 9.76
N ARG A 64 -5.35 -2.32 10.97
CA ARG A 64 -6.27 -3.43 11.25
C ARG A 64 -7.62 -3.25 10.55
N GLU A 65 -8.14 -2.02 10.53
CA GLU A 65 -9.52 -1.74 10.12
C GLU A 65 -9.67 -1.31 8.66
N SER A 66 -8.62 -0.82 7.99
CA SER A 66 -8.72 -0.24 6.64
C SER A 66 -9.14 -1.22 5.55
N GLY A 67 -9.03 -2.52 5.80
CA GLY A 67 -9.45 -3.57 4.86
C GLY A 67 -10.95 -3.89 4.91
N PHE A 68 -11.66 -3.46 5.95
CA PHE A 68 -13.07 -3.79 6.15
C PHE A 68 -14.00 -2.70 5.64
N TYR A 69 -15.13 -3.10 5.08
CA TYR A 69 -16.20 -2.19 4.67
C TYR A 69 -17.57 -2.74 5.04
N PHE A 70 -18.58 -1.89 5.15
CA PHE A 70 -19.94 -2.34 5.46
C PHE A 70 -20.53 -3.12 4.28
N PHE A 71 -21.10 -4.30 4.53
CA PHE A 71 -21.57 -5.22 3.49
C PHE A 71 -22.55 -4.57 2.51
N ASN A 72 -23.41 -3.67 2.98
CA ASN A 72 -24.33 -2.94 2.12
C ASN A 72 -23.60 -1.76 1.47
N THR A 73 -22.98 -2.02 0.33
CA THR A 73 -22.20 -1.04 -0.41
C THR A 73 -23.07 -0.06 -1.20
N THR A 74 -24.35 -0.35 -1.44
CA THR A 74 -25.26 0.56 -2.15
C THR A 74 -25.90 1.62 -1.23
N ARG A 75 -25.93 1.39 0.09
CA ARG A 75 -26.46 2.37 1.06
C ARG A 75 -25.67 3.69 1.03
N ARG A 76 -26.35 4.79 0.71
CA ARG A 76 -25.78 6.15 0.76
C ARG A 76 -26.06 6.81 2.10
N ARG A 77 -25.04 7.39 2.71
CA ARG A 77 -25.16 8.27 3.90
C ARG A 77 -25.11 9.75 3.51
N PHE A 78 -24.35 10.07 2.46
CA PHE A 78 -24.31 11.40 1.86
C PHE A 78 -25.35 11.48 0.74
N THR A 79 -26.14 12.55 0.76
CA THR A 79 -27.31 12.75 -0.13
C THR A 79 -27.02 13.60 -1.35
N GLY A 80 -25.91 14.34 -1.39
CA GLY A 80 -25.51 15.14 -2.55
C GLY A 80 -24.90 14.32 -3.68
N GLU A 81 -24.60 14.98 -4.78
CA GLU A 81 -23.90 14.40 -5.93
C GLU A 81 -22.48 13.95 -5.57
N VAL A 82 -22.06 12.79 -6.10
CA VAL A 82 -20.75 12.18 -5.81
C VAL A 82 -20.08 11.78 -7.12
N LEU A 83 -19.06 12.55 -7.51
CA LEU A 83 -18.19 12.25 -8.63
C LEU A 83 -16.97 11.44 -8.15
N GLY A 84 -16.74 10.27 -8.74
CA GLY A 84 -15.53 9.47 -8.53
C GLY A 84 -14.59 9.55 -9.73
N TYR A 85 -13.31 9.81 -9.49
CA TYR A 85 -12.29 9.70 -10.55
C TYR A 85 -11.66 8.31 -10.54
N ILE A 86 -11.47 7.72 -11.71
CA ILE A 86 -10.69 6.49 -11.88
C ILE A 86 -9.52 6.73 -12.83
N THR A 87 -8.38 6.10 -12.57
CA THR A 87 -7.14 6.34 -13.30
C THR A 87 -6.54 5.02 -13.79
N PRO A 88 -5.91 4.98 -14.97
CA PRO A 88 -5.39 3.74 -15.56
C PRO A 88 -4.18 3.18 -14.79
N TRP A 89 -3.37 4.03 -14.15
CA TRP A 89 -2.22 3.60 -13.34
C TRP A 89 -2.57 3.07 -11.95
N ASN A 90 -3.85 3.09 -11.56
CA ASN A 90 -4.31 2.55 -10.28
C ASN A 90 -5.50 1.61 -10.49
N ASN A 91 -5.19 0.36 -10.84
CA ASN A 91 -6.19 -0.68 -11.10
C ASN A 91 -7.21 -0.86 -9.95
N ASN A 92 -6.81 -0.58 -8.70
CA ASN A 92 -7.73 -0.68 -7.56
C ASN A 92 -8.90 0.31 -7.64
N GLY A 93 -8.74 1.44 -8.35
CA GLY A 93 -9.83 2.40 -8.56
C GLY A 93 -11.01 1.79 -9.31
N PHE A 94 -10.74 0.92 -10.29
CA PHE A 94 -11.78 0.23 -11.05
C PHE A 94 -12.57 -0.73 -10.15
N GLU A 95 -11.88 -1.56 -9.37
CA GLU A 95 -12.52 -2.51 -8.45
C GLU A 95 -13.33 -1.80 -7.36
N VAL A 96 -12.81 -0.70 -6.80
CA VAL A 96 -13.55 0.15 -5.85
C VAL A 96 -14.81 0.73 -6.50
N SER A 97 -14.72 1.20 -7.75
CA SER A 97 -15.88 1.75 -8.46
C SER A 97 -16.98 0.72 -8.68
N LYS A 98 -16.62 -0.56 -8.92
CA LYS A 98 -17.57 -1.67 -9.02
C LYS A 98 -18.20 -2.00 -7.67
N ILE A 99 -17.38 -2.21 -6.63
CA ILE A 99 -17.85 -2.63 -5.30
C ILE A 99 -18.81 -1.57 -4.72
N PHE A 100 -18.48 -0.29 -4.88
CA PHE A 100 -19.21 0.83 -4.29
C PHE A 100 -20.03 1.62 -5.31
N HIS A 101 -20.40 1.01 -6.44
CA HIS A 101 -21.08 1.70 -7.55
C HIS A 101 -22.32 2.48 -7.09
N GLY A 102 -23.12 1.92 -6.17
CA GLY A 102 -24.33 2.57 -5.64
C GLY A 102 -24.08 3.82 -4.78
N LYS A 103 -22.82 4.16 -4.48
CA LYS A 103 -22.46 5.39 -3.74
C LYS A 103 -22.12 6.57 -4.64
N PHE A 104 -21.84 6.33 -5.92
CA PHE A 104 -21.47 7.36 -6.89
C PHE A 104 -22.69 7.78 -7.70
N THR A 105 -22.75 9.06 -8.07
CA THR A 105 -23.69 9.53 -9.09
C THR A 105 -23.04 9.56 -10.46
N MET A 106 -21.72 9.77 -10.50
CA MET A 106 -20.94 9.75 -11.73
C MET A 106 -19.52 9.20 -11.48
N ILE A 107 -18.98 8.49 -12.46
CA ILE A 107 -17.57 8.10 -12.51
C ILE A 107 -16.92 8.77 -13.73
N SER A 108 -15.78 9.43 -13.53
CA SER A 108 -14.99 10.09 -14.56
C SER A 108 -13.64 9.39 -14.73
N PRO A 109 -13.45 8.58 -15.78
CA PRO A 109 -12.16 8.01 -16.13
C PRO A 109 -11.17 9.07 -16.64
N VAL A 110 -9.97 9.10 -16.08
CA VAL A 110 -8.90 10.04 -16.45
C VAL A 110 -8.00 9.40 -17.51
N TRP A 111 -8.54 9.25 -18.71
CA TRP A 111 -7.90 8.53 -19.83
C TRP A 111 -7.66 9.41 -21.06
N LEU A 112 -8.30 10.57 -21.11
CA LEU A 112 -8.33 11.42 -22.29
C LEU A 112 -7.42 12.63 -22.08
N THR A 113 -6.65 12.95 -23.10
CA THR A 113 -5.78 14.12 -23.16
C THR A 113 -6.12 14.97 -24.38
N PHE A 114 -5.96 16.28 -24.23
CA PHE A 114 -6.01 17.23 -25.34
C PHE A 114 -4.57 17.55 -25.77
N PRO A 115 -4.09 17.06 -26.92
CA PRO A 115 -2.83 17.46 -27.49
C PRO A 115 -2.94 18.88 -28.06
N GLU A 116 -1.82 19.58 -28.08
CA GLU A 116 -1.69 20.91 -28.67
C GLU A 116 -1.88 20.85 -30.19
N GLY A 117 -2.74 21.71 -30.78
CA GLY A 117 -3.01 21.72 -32.23
C GLY A 117 -4.34 22.39 -32.63
N ASN A 118 -4.65 22.38 -33.93
CA ASN A 118 -5.92 22.89 -34.48
C ASN A 118 -7.09 21.95 -34.11
N ALA A 119 -8.15 22.50 -33.51
CA ALA A 119 -9.36 21.77 -33.15
C ALA A 119 -10.01 21.04 -34.35
N SER A 120 -9.80 21.52 -35.58
CA SER A 120 -10.37 20.91 -36.80
C SER A 120 -9.70 19.60 -37.24
N THR A 121 -8.50 19.28 -36.74
CA THR A 121 -7.76 18.03 -37.05
C THR A 121 -7.55 17.14 -35.81
N PHE A 122 -8.25 17.45 -34.72
CA PHE A 122 -8.08 16.77 -33.44
C PHE A 122 -8.51 15.29 -33.51
N LYS A 123 -7.62 14.41 -33.07
CA LYS A 123 -7.90 12.99 -32.82
C LYS A 123 -7.72 12.69 -31.35
N LEU A 124 -8.83 12.34 -30.69
CA LEU A 124 -8.84 11.93 -29.29
C LEU A 124 -8.04 10.62 -29.12
N SER A 125 -7.08 10.61 -28.20
CA SER A 125 -6.34 9.41 -27.86
C SER A 125 -7.21 8.49 -27.00
N THR A 126 -7.46 7.26 -27.45
CA THR A 126 -8.34 6.29 -26.75
C THR A 126 -7.60 5.04 -26.29
N HIS A 127 -6.27 5.08 -26.19
CA HIS A 127 -5.44 3.91 -25.85
C HIS A 127 -5.74 3.35 -24.46
N ASP A 128 -6.05 4.23 -23.49
CA ASP A 128 -6.38 3.84 -22.11
C ASP A 128 -7.86 3.50 -21.90
N VAL A 129 -8.70 3.64 -22.93
CA VAL A 129 -10.14 3.37 -22.81
C VAL A 129 -10.38 1.87 -22.86
N GLN A 130 -10.70 1.27 -21.71
CA GLN A 130 -11.17 -0.12 -21.65
C GLN A 130 -12.58 -0.23 -22.23
N LYS A 131 -12.73 -1.01 -23.32
CA LYS A 131 -14.01 -1.19 -24.05
C LYS A 131 -14.77 -2.46 -23.70
N ASN A 132 -14.18 -3.37 -22.93
CA ASN A 132 -14.79 -4.65 -22.61
C ASN A 132 -15.27 -4.60 -21.14
N GLY A 133 -16.58 -4.57 -20.97
CA GLY A 133 -17.30 -4.74 -19.71
C GLY A 133 -18.19 -5.96 -19.77
#